data_AF-A0A1F6D1V0-F1
#
_entry.id   AF-A0A1F6D1V0-F1
#
_cell.length_a   1.000
_cell.length_b   1.000
_cell.length_c   1.000
_cell.angle_alpha   90.00
_cell.angle_beta   90.00
_cell.angle_gamma   90.00
#
_symmetry.space_group_name_H-M   'P 1'
#
loop_
_entity.id
_entity.type
_entity.pdbx_description
1 polymer ?
#
loop_
_entity_poly.entity_id
_entity_poly.type
_entity_poly.pdbx_seq_one_letter_code
_entity_poly.pdbx_strand_id
1 'polypeptide(L)'
;MDFRVHRAWKGIERIPVSVNTERDSAACGYGFSTGSEYLVYAYGEKGHLRVFLCSRTQRLADVRPEELAALGEPTFLPEYEDWPPLIHIQDHPVYSALVLAALAVLVTTYVMRKSKAAH
;
A
#
# COMPACT_ATOMS: atom_id res chain seq x y z
N MET A 1 4.99 -3.42 7.22
CA MET A 1 4.07 -2.25 7.17
C MET A 1 4.72 -1.24 6.27
N ASP A 2 3.98 -0.73 5.29
CA ASP A 2 4.52 0.23 4.31
C ASP A 2 4.07 1.64 4.67
N PHE A 3 5.02 2.57 4.64
CA PHE A 3 4.80 3.97 4.98
C PHE A 3 5.03 4.86 3.76
N ARG A 4 4.09 5.78 3.55
CA ARG A 4 4.36 7.03 2.83
C ARG A 4 5.07 7.97 3.80
N VAL A 5 6.35 8.24 3.54
CA VAL A 5 7.19 9.05 4.44
C VAL A 5 7.26 10.48 3.92
N HIS A 6 6.72 11.43 4.69
CA HIS A 6 6.77 12.86 4.34
C HIS A 6 8.04 13.56 4.89
N ARG A 7 8.54 13.09 6.04
CA ARG A 7 9.69 13.68 6.73
C ARG A 7 10.65 12.58 7.15
N ALA A 8 11.95 12.79 6.89
CA ALA A 8 13.01 11.89 7.29
C ALA A 8 14.12 12.67 8.01
N TRP A 9 14.47 12.22 9.22
CA TRP A 9 15.59 12.80 9.98
C TRP A 9 16.91 12.07 9.75
N LYS A 10 16.87 10.83 9.25
CA LYS A 10 18.09 10.04 9.03
C LYS A 10 17.89 8.95 7.98
N GLY A 11 18.82 8.85 7.03
CA GLY A 11 19.09 7.66 6.22
C GLY A 11 18.03 7.24 5.19
N ILE A 12 16.87 7.89 5.14
CA ILE A 12 15.80 7.62 4.18
C ILE A 12 15.80 8.67 3.07
N GLU A 13 15.84 8.20 1.82
CA GLU A 13 15.90 9.03 0.61
C GLU A 13 14.86 8.63 -0.44
N ARG A 14 14.12 7.53 -0.21
CA ARG A 14 13.13 6.97 -1.15
C ARG A 14 11.90 6.49 -0.42
N ILE A 15 10.77 6.52 -1.13
CA ILE A 15 9.45 6.06 -0.70
C ILE A 15 8.85 5.11 -1.75
N PRO A 16 7.95 4.20 -1.37
CA PRO A 16 7.51 3.89 0.01
C PRO A 16 8.63 3.21 0.83
N VAL A 17 8.51 3.27 2.16
CA VAL A 17 9.44 2.60 3.09
C VAL A 17 8.70 1.46 3.79
N SER A 18 9.20 0.24 3.62
CA SER A 18 8.70 -0.92 4.37
C SER A 18 9.48 -1.14 5.65
N VAL A 19 8.77 -1.38 6.74
CA VAL A 19 9.35 -1.79 8.03
C VAL A 19 8.70 -3.07 8.54
N ASN A 20 9.50 -3.92 9.16
CA ASN A 20 9.08 -5.20 9.70
C ASN A 20 9.08 -5.19 11.22
N THR A 21 8.14 -5.91 11.83
CA THR A 21 8.06 -6.10 13.27
C THR A 21 7.41 -7.45 13.55
N GLU A 22 7.59 -7.97 14.76
CA GLU A 22 6.92 -9.20 15.19
C GLU A 22 5.41 -9.00 15.29
N ARG A 23 4.64 -10.07 15.16
CA ARG A 23 3.17 -9.98 15.08
C ARG A 23 2.50 -9.62 16.42
N ASP A 24 3.16 -9.94 17.53
CA ASP A 24 2.58 -9.81 18.86
C ASP A 24 3.52 -9.07 19.81
N SER A 25 2.93 -8.27 20.70
CA SER A 25 3.62 -7.61 21.81
C SER A 25 4.45 -8.55 22.69
N ALA A 26 4.00 -9.78 22.93
CA ALA A 26 4.73 -10.80 23.69
C ALA A 26 6.03 -11.24 22.99
N ALA A 27 6.10 -11.08 21.67
CA ALA A 27 7.29 -11.28 20.85
C ALA A 27 8.04 -9.96 20.59
N CYS A 28 7.75 -8.89 21.34
CA CYS A 28 8.28 -7.54 21.13
C CYS A 28 7.85 -6.92 19.78
N GLY A 29 6.68 -7.28 19.28
CA GLY A 29 6.05 -6.67 18.11
C GLY A 29 5.48 -5.28 18.40
N TYR A 30 5.56 -4.38 17.41
CA TYR A 30 4.96 -3.05 17.48
C TYR A 30 3.63 -3.01 16.70
N GLY A 31 2.54 -2.62 17.36
CA GLY A 31 1.20 -2.58 16.78
C GLY A 31 0.94 -1.32 15.96
N PHE A 32 1.21 -1.36 14.65
CA PHE A 32 0.80 -0.29 13.74
C PHE A 32 -0.69 -0.38 13.39
N SER A 33 -1.33 0.79 13.21
CA SER A 33 -2.71 0.93 12.74
C SER A 33 -2.75 1.73 11.45
N THR A 34 -3.42 1.20 10.42
CA THR A 34 -3.59 1.89 9.14
C THR A 34 -4.32 3.22 9.32
N GLY A 35 -3.90 4.25 8.57
CA GLY A 35 -4.50 5.59 8.63
C GLY A 35 -4.00 6.46 9.79
N SER A 36 -3.12 5.95 10.65
CA SER A 36 -2.43 6.77 11.66
C SER A 36 -1.04 7.21 11.18
N GLU A 37 -0.63 8.39 11.60
CA GLU A 37 0.73 8.90 11.42
C GLU A 37 1.62 8.51 12.60
N TYR A 38 2.91 8.28 12.34
CA TYR A 38 3.86 7.78 13.34
C TYR A 38 5.20 8.51 13.23
N LEU A 39 5.86 8.70 14.37
CA LEU A 39 7.30 8.91 14.41
C LEU A 39 7.97 7.54 14.56
N VAL A 40 8.69 7.10 13.52
CA VAL A 40 9.22 5.73 13.44
C VAL A 40 10.73 5.72 13.65
N TYR A 41 11.17 4.93 14.64
CA TYR A 41 12.58 4.64 14.88
C TYR A 41 12.89 3.22 14.42
N ALA A 42 13.27 3.10 13.15
CA ALA A 42 13.66 1.82 12.55
C ALA A 42 15.17 1.63 12.53
N TYR A 43 15.61 0.37 12.55
CA TYR A 43 17.02 -0.01 12.46
C TYR A 43 17.21 -1.13 11.44
N GLY A 44 18.43 -1.30 10.94
CA GLY A 44 18.78 -2.27 9.91
C GLY A 44 19.25 -1.60 8.64
N GLU A 45 19.36 -2.39 7.58
CA GLU A 45 19.84 -1.94 6.27
C GLU A 45 18.68 -1.47 5.38
N LYS A 46 19.00 -0.71 4.33
CA LYS A 46 18.01 -0.29 3.32
C LYS A 46 17.30 -1.53 2.77
N GLY A 47 15.98 -1.59 2.86
CA GLY A 47 15.15 -2.73 2.43
C GLY A 47 14.89 -3.80 3.51
N HIS A 48 15.58 -3.75 4.64
CA HIS A 48 15.43 -4.67 5.78
C HIS A 48 15.29 -3.93 7.11
N LEU A 49 14.49 -2.87 7.11
CA LEU A 49 14.24 -2.06 8.29
C LEU A 49 13.31 -2.77 9.26
N ARG A 50 13.64 -2.71 10.55
CA ARG A 50 12.89 -3.35 11.62
C ARG A 50 12.53 -2.36 12.73
N VAL A 51 11.43 -2.67 13.40
CA VAL A 51 10.87 -1.96 14.56
C VAL A 51 10.48 -3.03 15.59
N PHE A 52 10.65 -2.75 16.88
CA PHE A 52 10.19 -3.60 17.98
C PHE A 52 9.48 -2.75 19.05
N LEU A 53 8.80 -3.39 19.99
CA LEU A 53 7.97 -2.73 21.01
C LEU A 53 8.75 -1.67 21.82
N CYS A 54 10.01 -1.95 22.14
CA CYS A 54 10.89 -1.03 22.88
C CYS A 54 11.58 0.00 21.97
N SER A 55 11.34 -0.01 20.65
CA SER A 55 11.73 1.11 19.81
C SER A 55 10.92 2.32 20.25
N ARG A 56 11.51 3.52 20.23
CA ARG A 56 10.81 4.77 20.59
C ARG A 56 9.73 5.17 19.57
N THR A 57 9.29 4.24 18.73
CA THR A 57 8.24 4.43 17.75
C THR A 57 6.93 4.68 18.48
N GLN A 58 6.21 5.71 18.06
CA GLN A 58 4.93 6.09 18.66
C GLN A 58 4.07 6.81 17.62
N ARG A 59 2.76 6.94 17.88
CA ARG A 59 1.88 7.73 16.99
C ARG A 59 2.33 9.17 17.03
N LEU A 60 2.28 9.86 15.90
CA LEU A 60 2.73 11.24 15.78
C LEU A 60 1.96 12.16 16.73
N ALA A 61 0.67 11.89 16.94
CA ALA A 61 -0.19 12.64 17.87
C ALA A 61 0.25 12.55 19.34
N ASP A 62 0.99 11.50 19.71
CA ASP A 62 1.47 11.26 21.08
C ASP A 62 2.91 11.82 21.28
N VAL A 63 3.57 12.26 20.21
CA VAL A 63 4.93 12.80 20.27
C VAL A 63 4.92 14.19 20.87
N ARG A 64 5.76 14.40 21.89
CA ARG A 64 5.93 15.72 22.50
C ARG A 64 6.71 16.66 21.58
N PRO A 65 6.38 17.97 21.54
CA PRO A 65 7.08 18.94 20.68
C PRO A 65 8.61 18.96 20.88
N GLU A 66 9.08 18.79 22.11
CA GLU A 66 10.50 18.81 22.46
C GLU A 66 11.24 17.60 21.86
N GLU A 67 10.55 16.45 21.72
CA GLU A 67 11.12 15.26 21.08
C GLU A 67 11.33 15.48 19.59
N LEU A 68 10.37 16.10 18.90
CA LEU A 68 10.52 16.46 17.48
C LEU A 68 11.62 17.50 17.30
N ALA A 69 11.67 18.52 18.15
CA ALA A 69 12.70 19.56 18.09
C ALA A 69 14.11 18.99 18.28
N ALA A 70 14.26 18.01 19.19
CA ALA A 70 15.55 17.36 19.45
C ALA A 70 16.07 16.53 18.26
N LEU A 71 15.23 16.17 17.29
CA LEU A 71 15.67 15.48 16.07
C LEU A 71 16.31 16.41 15.04
N GLY A 72 16.14 17.73 15.20
CA GLY A 72 16.60 18.73 14.26
C GLY A 72 15.72 18.84 13.01
N GLU A 73 16.27 19.46 11.97
CA GLU A 73 15.54 19.70 10.73
C GLU A 73 15.37 18.40 9.92
N PRO A 74 14.14 18.05 9.52
CA PRO A 74 13.91 16.90 8.67
C PRO A 74 14.22 17.23 7.21
N THR A 75 14.65 16.21 6.46
CA THR A 75 14.54 16.20 5.01
C THR A 75 13.09 15.93 4.63
N PHE A 76 12.48 16.83 3.87
CA PHE A 76 11.18 16.60 3.25
C PHE A 76 11.38 15.75 2.01
N LEU A 77 10.74 14.59 2.00
CA LEU A 77 10.76 13.73 0.81
C LEU A 77 9.66 14.21 -0.13
N PRO A 78 9.90 14.22 -1.45
CA PRO A 78 8.84 14.53 -2.40
C PRO A 78 7.68 13.59 -2.13
N GLU A 79 6.46 14.12 -2.13
CA GLU A 79 5.28 13.26 -2.23
C GLU A 79 5.50 12.37 -3.45
N TYR A 80 5.25 11.06 -3.32
CA TYR A 80 5.31 10.17 -4.46
C TYR A 80 4.16 10.59 -5.37
N GLU A 81 4.44 11.51 -6.29
CA GLU A 81 3.53 11.90 -7.36
C GLU A 81 3.20 10.63 -8.12
N ASP A 82 1.95 10.20 -7.95
CA ASP A 82 1.31 9.12 -8.67
C ASP A 82 2.18 7.88 -8.91
N TRP A 83 2.04 6.90 -8.01
CA TRP A 83 2.00 5.52 -8.49
C TRP A 83 1.08 5.52 -9.71
N PRO A 84 1.53 5.11 -10.92
CA PRO A 84 0.63 5.06 -12.06
C PRO A 84 -0.61 4.34 -11.57
N PRO A 85 -1.82 4.90 -11.78
CA PRO A 85 -3.03 4.29 -11.27
C PRO A 85 -2.89 2.80 -11.59
N LEU A 86 -3.02 1.96 -10.56
CA LEU A 86 -3.21 0.53 -10.81
C LEU A 86 -4.24 0.53 -11.93
N ILE A 87 -3.83 0.06 -13.11
CA ILE A 87 -4.68 0.10 -14.29
C ILE A 87 -6.00 -0.47 -13.78
N HIS A 88 -7.03 0.37 -13.66
CA HIS A 88 -8.33 -0.07 -13.21
C HIS A 88 -8.86 -0.82 -14.42
N ILE A 89 -8.41 -2.07 -14.58
CA ILE A 89 -8.81 -2.97 -15.66
C ILE A 89 -10.35 -3.16 -15.63
N GLN A 90 -10.96 -2.84 -14.49
CA GLN A 90 -12.40 -2.88 -14.24
C GLN A 90 -13.22 -1.83 -15.02
N ASP A 91 -12.65 -0.66 -15.37
CA ASP A 91 -13.43 0.47 -15.90
C ASP A 91 -13.23 0.74 -17.40
N HIS A 92 -12.43 -0.07 -18.09
CA HIS A 92 -12.26 0.11 -19.53
C HIS A 92 -13.51 -0.39 -20.29
N PRO A 93 -14.21 0.48 -21.05
CA PRO A 93 -15.41 0.10 -21.81
C PRO A 93 -15.15 -1.04 -22.80
N VAL A 94 -13.89 -1.24 -23.19
CA VAL A 94 -13.41 -2.36 -24.00
C VAL A 94 -13.73 -3.71 -23.37
N TYR A 95 -13.56 -3.87 -22.05
CA TYR A 95 -13.83 -5.15 -21.38
C TYR A 95 -15.33 -5.48 -21.41
N SER A 96 -16.18 -4.49 -21.13
CA SER A 96 -17.64 -4.65 -21.23
C SER A 96 -18.09 -4.99 -22.66
N ALA A 97 -17.48 -4.38 -23.68
CA ALA A 97 -17.77 -4.65 -25.07
C ALA A 97 -17.36 -6.08 -25.49
N LEU A 98 -16.19 -6.56 -25.03
CA LEU A 98 -15.72 -7.92 -25.31
C LEU A 98 -16.61 -8.98 -24.66
N VAL A 99 -17.05 -8.78 -23.42
CA VAL A 99 -17.96 -9.69 -22.71
C VAL A 99 -19.31 -9.76 -23.43
N LEU A 100 -19.89 -8.62 -23.82
CA LEU A 100 -21.15 -8.59 -24.56
C LEU A 100 -21.04 -9.27 -25.94
N ALA A 101 -19.93 -9.04 -26.65
CA ALA A 101 -19.68 -9.71 -27.94
C ALA A 101 -19.58 -11.23 -27.77
N ALA A 102 -18.86 -11.72 -26.75
CA ALA A 102 -18.73 -13.14 -26.46
C ALA A 102 -20.09 -13.79 -26.12
N LEU A 103 -20.91 -13.12 -25.29
CA LEU A 103 -22.26 -13.57 -24.97
C LEU A 103 -23.17 -13.61 -26.21
N ALA A 104 -23.10 -12.61 -27.08
CA ALA A 104 -23.86 -12.59 -28.33
C ALA A 104 -23.46 -13.74 -29.27
N VAL A 105 -22.16 -14.05 -29.37
CA VAL A 105 -21.66 -15.22 -30.13
C VAL A 105 -22.15 -16.53 -29.51
N LEU A 106 -22.12 -16.66 -28.18
CA LEU A 106 -22.63 -17.86 -27.50
C LEU A 106 -24.14 -18.04 -27.68
N VAL A 107 -24.93 -16.96 -27.58
CA VAL A 107 -26.38 -17.00 -27.78
C VAL A 107 -26.72 -17.35 -29.22
N THR A 108 -26.07 -16.71 -30.20
CA THR A 108 -26.32 -17.00 -31.63
C THR A 108 -25.94 -18.43 -31.98
N THR A 109 -24.77 -18.91 -31.54
CA THR A 109 -24.36 -20.30 -31.75
C THR A 109 -25.29 -21.29 -31.05
N TYR A 110 -25.75 -21.00 -29.83
CA TYR A 110 -26.73 -21.82 -29.13
C TYR A 110 -28.06 -21.90 -29.90
N VAL A 111 -28.59 -20.77 -30.35
CA VAL A 111 -29.84 -20.70 -31.12
C VAL A 111 -29.70 -21.45 -32.46
N MET A 112 -28.58 -21.27 -33.17
CA MET A 112 -28.31 -21.98 -34.42
C MET A 112 -28.13 -23.49 -34.23
N ARG A 113 -27.51 -23.93 -33.13
CA ARG A 113 -27.38 -25.35 -32.79
C ARG A 113 -28.73 -25.95 -32.41
N LYS A 114 -29.56 -25.21 -31.68
CA LYS A 114 -30.91 -25.64 -31.29
C LYS A 114 -31.87 -25.73 -32.49
N SER A 115 -31.82 -24.78 -33.42
CA SER A 115 -32.67 -24.80 -34.61
C SER A 115 -32.32 -25.94 -35.57
N LYS A 116 -31.03 -26.27 -35.70
CA LYS A 116 -30.57 -27.43 -36.50
C LYS A 116 -30.90 -28.79 -35.88
N ALA A 117 -31.19 -28.85 -34.57
CA ALA A 117 -31.57 -30.09 -33.89
C ALA A 117 -33.10 -30.34 -33.87
N ALA A 118 -33.90 -29.41 -34.41
CA ALA A 118 -35.37 -29.49 -34.45
C ALA A 118 -35.93 -29.83 -35.84
N HIS A 119 -35.06 -30.09 -36.81
CA HIS A 119 -35.37 -30.61 -38.15
C HIS A 119 -34.67 -31.96 -38.34
#